data_AF-A0A957NPG0-F1
#
_entry.id   AF-A0A957NPG0-F1
#
_cell.length_a   1.000
_cell.length_b   1.000
_cell.length_c   1.000
_cell.angle_alpha   90.00
_cell.angle_beta   90.00
_cell.angle_gamma   90.00
#
_symmetry.space_group_name_H-M   'P 1'
#
loop_
_entity.id
_entity.type
_entity.pdbx_description
1 polymer ?
#
loop_
_entity_poly.entity_id
_entity_poly.type
_entity_poly.pdbx_seq_one_letter_code
_entity_poly.pdbx_strand_id
1 'polypeptide(L)'
;YGASETQRAVSYHEVPNIGPNGATDHAHSERPAQAQPKSQICLGAGMPGAQLLVLNAQQQSAGIGELGELYMHSPHMALGYWRDAALTAQKFIPNPPGSGTLYRTGDLGRYLADGQVEFAGRGDQQVNVRGYRIELAEIEAALMALPDVSSAVVVATQKETAAQQIVGYCVACGARALEPRRIRDQLADKLPTHMMPAQIMVLPEIPLTPNGKIDYAALPAPNAAAVDSERHRPPRDAVEQQLAQMWQQLLSVDPVGLDDNFFRLGGHSILAVQLFSQMRKEFGVDLNIGLLFRYPTLAELAAVIKETPVASAAPVVNDAENLVCIQRGHAQQPAFFCVHGAGGHVMFMQEWKAYFADWSIWGFESLHVDG
;
A
#
# COMPACT_ATOMS: atom_id res chain seq x y z
N TYR A 1 -8.86 -2.28 -15.05
CA TYR A 1 -9.83 -3.22 -14.46
C TYR A 1 -9.19 -4.59 -14.38
N GLY A 2 -8.60 -4.93 -13.23
CA GLY A 2 -7.94 -6.21 -13.02
C GLY A 2 -7.92 -6.58 -11.54
N ALA A 3 -8.33 -7.82 -11.25
CA ALA A 3 -8.08 -8.52 -9.98
C ALA A 3 -8.51 -7.84 -8.66
N SER A 4 -9.59 -7.04 -8.65
CA SER A 4 -10.16 -6.46 -7.42
C SER A 4 -11.50 -7.08 -7.01
N GLU A 5 -11.73 -8.38 -7.29
CA GLU A 5 -12.95 -9.08 -6.86
C GLU A 5 -12.77 -10.61 -6.85
N THR A 6 -12.23 -11.15 -5.75
CA THR A 6 -12.37 -12.58 -5.37
C THR A 6 -12.03 -12.84 -3.89
N GLN A 7 -12.34 -11.87 -3.02
CA GLN A 7 -12.36 -12.13 -1.58
C GLN A 7 -13.62 -12.92 -1.19
N ARG A 8 -13.56 -14.24 -1.34
CA ARG A 8 -14.10 -15.26 -0.41
C ARG A 8 -14.00 -16.65 -1.03
N ALA A 9 -13.51 -17.59 -0.22
CA ALA A 9 -13.64 -19.04 -0.37
C ALA A 9 -12.82 -19.73 -1.50
N VAL A 10 -12.17 -20.88 -1.21
CA VAL A 10 -11.66 -21.91 -2.17
C VAL A 10 -11.72 -23.29 -1.49
N SER A 11 -12.29 -24.34 -2.10
CA SER A 11 -12.44 -25.66 -1.45
C SER A 11 -11.42 -26.69 -1.92
N TYR A 12 -11.16 -27.67 -1.05
CA TYR A 12 -10.04 -28.62 -1.16
C TYR A 12 -10.42 -29.87 -1.97
N HIS A 13 -9.44 -30.40 -2.69
CA HIS A 13 -9.52 -31.73 -3.30
C HIS A 13 -9.10 -32.79 -2.27
N GLU A 14 -9.73 -33.96 -2.26
CA GLU A 14 -9.31 -35.06 -1.40
C GLU A 14 -7.86 -35.47 -1.69
N VAL A 15 -7.04 -35.48 -0.63
CA VAL A 15 -5.72 -36.12 -0.63
C VAL A 15 -5.93 -37.63 -0.60
N PRO A 16 -5.23 -38.45 -1.42
CA PRO A 16 -5.32 -39.90 -1.34
C PRO A 16 -4.96 -40.41 0.05
N ASN A 17 -5.98 -40.84 0.80
CA ASN A 17 -5.83 -41.27 2.19
C ASN A 17 -5.22 -42.67 2.26
N ILE A 18 -3.88 -42.75 2.31
CA ILE A 18 -3.14 -43.99 2.59
C ILE A 18 -2.84 -44.05 4.10
N GLY A 19 -3.91 -44.15 4.90
CA GLY A 19 -3.83 -44.58 6.29
C GLY A 19 -4.02 -46.09 6.39
N PRO A 20 -3.15 -46.84 7.10
CA PRO A 20 -3.44 -48.23 7.44
C PRO A 20 -4.53 -48.28 8.53
N ASN A 21 -5.50 -49.17 8.34
CA ASN A 21 -6.62 -49.49 9.23
C ASN A 21 -7.75 -48.45 9.28
N GLY A 22 -8.92 -48.84 8.75
CA GLY A 22 -10.14 -48.05 8.87
C GLY A 22 -10.81 -48.22 10.23
N ALA A 23 -11.24 -47.11 10.81
CA ALA A 23 -12.29 -47.04 11.81
C ALA A 23 -12.97 -45.67 11.68
N THR A 24 -14.29 -45.67 11.43
CA THR A 24 -15.13 -44.48 11.57
C THR A 24 -15.42 -44.24 13.04
N ASP A 25 -15.21 -43.04 13.57
CA ASP A 25 -16.01 -42.56 14.70
C ASP A 25 -16.12 -41.03 14.75
N HIS A 26 -17.25 -40.54 15.26
CA HIS A 26 -17.54 -39.12 15.41
C HIS A 26 -17.26 -38.67 16.86
N ALA A 27 -16.49 -37.59 17.04
CA ALA A 27 -16.44 -36.90 18.34
C ALA A 27 -16.14 -35.40 18.20
N HIS A 28 -17.10 -34.55 18.59
CA HIS A 28 -16.79 -33.18 19.00
C HIS A 28 -16.19 -33.20 20.41
N SER A 29 -15.06 -32.54 20.64
CA SER A 29 -14.71 -32.03 21.97
C SER A 29 -13.84 -30.77 21.88
N GLU A 30 -14.33 -29.66 22.40
CA GLU A 30 -13.52 -28.45 22.61
C GLU A 30 -12.50 -28.69 23.75
N ARG A 31 -11.26 -28.22 23.56
CA ARG A 31 -10.28 -28.03 24.65
C ARG A 31 -9.46 -26.76 24.42
N PRO A 32 -8.96 -26.13 25.49
CA PRO A 32 -8.75 -24.67 25.52
C PRO A 32 -7.46 -24.20 24.84
N ALA A 33 -7.49 -22.94 24.42
CA ALA A 33 -6.39 -22.27 23.74
C ALA A 33 -5.09 -22.25 24.57
N GLN A 34 -4.04 -22.81 24.00
CA GLN A 34 -2.65 -22.58 24.44
C GLN A 34 -1.99 -21.54 23.53
N ALA A 35 -0.94 -20.89 24.03
CA ALA A 35 -0.38 -19.66 23.46
C ALA A 35 -0.06 -19.75 21.96
N GLN A 36 -0.57 -18.79 21.18
CA GLN A 36 -0.36 -18.73 19.74
C GLN A 36 1.11 -18.42 19.40
N PRO A 37 1.82 -19.29 18.64
CA PRO A 37 2.98 -18.85 17.88
C PRO A 37 2.52 -17.92 16.74
N LYS A 38 3.47 -17.20 16.11
CA LYS A 38 3.26 -16.21 15.02
C LYS A 38 2.03 -16.55 14.17
N SER A 39 1.04 -15.65 14.19
CA SER A 39 -0.32 -15.85 13.65
C SER A 39 -0.32 -16.58 12.30
N GLN A 40 -0.68 -17.87 12.30
CA GLN A 40 -0.85 -18.64 11.08
C GLN A 40 -2.06 -18.11 10.32
N ILE A 41 -1.82 -17.55 9.14
CA ILE A 41 -2.88 -17.05 8.26
C ILE A 41 -3.28 -18.20 7.33
N CYS A 42 -4.32 -18.94 7.71
CA CYS A 42 -4.92 -19.94 6.83
C CYS A 42 -5.80 -19.25 5.78
N LEU A 43 -5.76 -19.72 4.54
CA LEU A 43 -6.52 -19.14 3.42
C LEU A 43 -8.02 -19.54 3.41
N GLY A 44 -8.44 -20.42 4.32
CA GLY A 44 -9.84 -20.78 4.58
C GLY A 44 -10.45 -21.77 3.58
N ALA A 45 -11.79 -21.80 3.54
CA ALA A 45 -12.66 -22.59 2.66
C ALA A 45 -13.82 -21.72 2.13
N GLY A 46 -14.64 -22.07 1.13
CA GLY A 46 -14.66 -23.23 0.23
C GLY A 46 -15.42 -22.97 -1.10
N MET A 47 -14.85 -22.28 -2.10
CA MET A 47 -15.57 -21.91 -3.34
C MET A 47 -15.83 -23.13 -4.24
N PRO A 48 -17.09 -23.37 -4.64
CA PRO A 48 -17.40 -24.44 -5.58
C PRO A 48 -16.68 -24.28 -6.92
N GLY A 49 -15.93 -25.30 -7.33
CA GLY A 49 -15.23 -25.35 -8.62
C GLY A 49 -13.88 -24.64 -8.68
N ALA A 50 -13.51 -23.84 -7.68
CA ALA A 50 -12.15 -23.31 -7.54
C ALA A 50 -11.30 -24.28 -6.72
N GLN A 51 -10.06 -24.54 -7.17
CA GLN A 51 -9.10 -25.41 -6.50
C GLN A 51 -7.81 -24.63 -6.23
N LEU A 52 -7.25 -24.77 -5.03
CA LEU A 52 -5.94 -24.23 -4.66
C LEU A 52 -4.92 -25.37 -4.59
N LEU A 53 -3.84 -25.22 -5.32
CA LEU A 53 -2.75 -26.19 -5.46
C LEU A 53 -1.46 -25.59 -4.91
N VAL A 54 -0.75 -26.31 -4.05
CA VAL A 54 0.62 -25.96 -3.64
C VAL A 54 1.56 -26.87 -4.43
N LEU A 55 2.39 -26.29 -5.30
CA LEU A 55 3.37 -27.02 -6.10
C LEU A 55 4.79 -26.77 -5.58
N ASN A 56 5.58 -27.83 -5.46
CA ASN A 56 6.98 -27.76 -5.07
C ASN A 56 7.89 -27.32 -6.24
N ALA A 57 9.20 -27.26 -5.98
CA ALA A 57 10.19 -26.81 -6.97
C ALA A 57 10.24 -27.68 -8.24
N GLN A 58 9.73 -28.91 -8.19
CA GLN A 58 9.64 -29.85 -9.31
C GLN A 58 8.30 -29.75 -10.07
N GLN A 59 7.46 -28.76 -9.75
CA GLN A 59 6.10 -28.58 -10.29
C GLN A 59 5.16 -29.78 -10.00
N GLN A 60 5.40 -30.47 -8.88
CA GLN A 60 4.57 -31.56 -8.37
C GLN A 60 3.81 -31.09 -7.12
N SER A 61 2.67 -31.71 -6.79
CA SER A 61 1.92 -31.39 -5.58
C SER A 61 2.80 -31.57 -4.33
N ALA A 62 2.89 -30.52 -3.52
CA ALA A 62 3.66 -30.53 -2.28
C ALA A 62 3.02 -31.43 -1.20
N GLY A 63 3.85 -32.04 -0.36
CA GLY A 63 3.40 -32.79 0.81
C GLY A 63 2.87 -31.91 1.95
N ILE A 64 2.26 -32.54 2.95
CA ILE A 64 1.86 -31.87 4.20
C ILE A 64 3.11 -31.28 4.88
N GLY A 65 3.07 -29.99 5.19
CA GLY A 65 4.19 -29.23 5.77
C GLY A 65 5.26 -28.77 4.76
N GLU A 66 5.27 -29.28 3.53
CA GLU A 66 6.24 -28.88 2.50
C GLU A 66 5.91 -27.48 1.95
N LEU A 67 6.92 -26.62 1.85
CA LEU A 67 6.76 -25.26 1.31
C LEU A 67 6.78 -25.31 -0.22
N GLY A 68 5.73 -24.78 -0.85
CA GLY A 68 5.64 -24.61 -2.30
C GLY A 68 5.01 -23.28 -2.70
N GLU A 69 4.88 -23.07 -4.00
CA GLU A 69 4.18 -21.93 -4.59
C GLU A 69 2.70 -22.26 -4.83
N LEU A 70 1.83 -21.28 -4.66
CA LEU A 70 0.39 -21.41 -4.84
C LEU A 70 -0.03 -21.19 -6.30
N TYR A 71 -0.94 -22.06 -6.72
CA TYR A 71 -1.57 -22.07 -8.03
C TYR A 71 -3.08 -22.19 -7.85
N MET A 72 -3.84 -21.50 -8.69
CA MET A 72 -5.30 -21.54 -8.67
C MET A 72 -5.82 -22.12 -9.97
N HIS A 73 -6.73 -23.10 -9.88
CA HIS A 73 -7.60 -23.50 -10.96
C HIS A 73 -9.02 -22.99 -10.68
N SER A 74 -9.71 -22.43 -11.66
CA SER A 74 -11.13 -22.05 -11.51
C SER A 74 -11.81 -21.91 -12.88
N PRO A 75 -13.10 -22.29 -13.01
CA PRO A 75 -13.89 -21.98 -14.21
C PRO A 75 -14.11 -20.46 -14.41
N HIS A 76 -13.77 -19.63 -13.41
CA HIS A 76 -13.91 -18.17 -13.43
C HIS A 76 -12.57 -17.44 -13.66
N MET A 77 -11.54 -18.14 -14.14
CA MET A 77 -10.25 -17.51 -14.47
C MET A 77 -10.37 -16.46 -15.59
N ALA A 78 -9.59 -15.38 -15.47
CA ALA A 78 -9.46 -14.39 -16.52
C ALA A 78 -8.82 -14.99 -17.79
N LEU A 79 -9.12 -14.40 -18.95
CA LEU A 79 -8.59 -14.85 -20.26
C LEU A 79 -7.08 -14.56 -20.45
N GLY A 80 -6.49 -13.71 -19.60
CA GLY A 80 -5.10 -13.27 -19.68
C GLY A 80 -4.95 -11.77 -19.42
N TYR A 81 -3.75 -11.26 -19.69
CA TYR A 81 -3.41 -9.83 -19.63
C TYR A 81 -3.69 -9.15 -20.98
N TRP A 82 -4.36 -8.00 -20.94
CA TRP A 82 -4.75 -7.27 -22.14
C TRP A 82 -3.52 -6.82 -22.95
N ARG A 83 -3.42 -7.33 -24.19
CA ARG A 83 -2.31 -7.10 -25.13
C ARG A 83 -0.92 -7.57 -24.66
N ASP A 84 -0.83 -8.33 -23.58
CA ASP A 84 0.43 -8.93 -23.12
C ASP A 84 0.34 -10.47 -23.14
N ALA A 85 0.63 -11.04 -24.32
CA ALA A 85 0.66 -12.48 -24.53
C ALA A 85 1.83 -13.17 -23.78
N ALA A 86 2.93 -12.45 -23.53
CA ALA A 86 4.10 -13.01 -22.87
C ALA A 86 3.84 -13.20 -21.37
N LEU A 87 3.34 -12.17 -20.69
CA LEU A 87 2.92 -12.25 -19.29
C LEU A 87 1.75 -13.23 -19.09
N THR A 88 0.82 -13.28 -20.06
CA THR A 88 -0.25 -14.28 -20.07
C THR A 88 0.31 -15.70 -20.08
N ALA A 89 1.19 -16.03 -21.02
CA ALA A 89 1.80 -17.37 -21.08
C ALA A 89 2.67 -17.71 -19.85
N GLN A 90 3.25 -16.70 -19.19
CA GLN A 90 4.05 -16.88 -17.97
C GLN A 90 3.20 -17.16 -16.72
N LYS A 91 2.02 -16.52 -16.60
CA LYS A 91 1.15 -16.60 -15.42
C LYS A 91 0.02 -17.62 -15.56
N PHE A 92 -0.41 -17.93 -16.78
CA PHE A 92 -1.47 -18.89 -17.10
C PHE A 92 -0.86 -20.13 -17.76
N ILE A 93 -0.51 -21.12 -16.94
CA ILE A 93 0.25 -22.31 -17.36
C ILE A 93 -0.67 -23.55 -17.51
N PRO A 94 -0.30 -24.56 -18.31
CA PRO A 94 -0.99 -25.85 -18.32
C PRO A 94 -0.96 -26.48 -16.92
N ASN A 95 -2.06 -27.11 -16.50
CA ASN A 95 -2.20 -27.78 -15.19
C ASN A 95 -1.43 -29.12 -15.14
N PRO A 96 -0.25 -29.24 -14.49
CA PRO A 96 0.54 -30.47 -14.56
C PRO A 96 -0.10 -31.71 -13.91
N PRO A 97 -0.76 -31.63 -12.74
CA PRO A 97 -1.42 -32.78 -12.12
C PRO A 97 -2.83 -33.08 -12.67
N GLY A 98 -3.32 -32.37 -13.70
CA GLY A 98 -4.71 -32.49 -14.15
C GLY A 98 -4.96 -32.01 -15.59
N SER A 99 -6.15 -31.46 -15.83
CA SER A 99 -6.51 -30.82 -17.10
C SER A 99 -6.86 -29.35 -16.88
N GLY A 100 -6.85 -28.56 -17.97
CA GLY A 100 -7.09 -27.11 -17.93
C GLY A 100 -5.86 -26.28 -17.61
N THR A 101 -6.09 -25.05 -17.14
CA THR A 101 -5.08 -24.02 -16.91
C THR A 101 -4.97 -23.71 -15.42
N LEU A 102 -3.76 -23.41 -14.95
CA LEU A 102 -3.48 -22.85 -13.63
C LEU A 102 -3.07 -21.38 -13.75
N TYR A 103 -3.58 -20.55 -12.85
CA TYR A 103 -3.02 -19.24 -12.58
C TYR A 103 -1.94 -19.34 -11.49
N ARG A 104 -0.72 -18.92 -11.82
CA ARG A 104 0.43 -18.85 -10.91
C ARG A 104 0.34 -17.60 -10.04
N THR A 105 0.03 -17.74 -8.75
CA THR A 105 -0.30 -16.58 -7.91
C THR A 105 0.94 -15.80 -7.44
N GLY A 106 2.11 -16.45 -7.39
CA GLY A 106 3.34 -15.91 -6.80
C GLY A 106 3.36 -15.93 -5.28
N ASP A 107 2.35 -16.50 -4.63
CA ASP A 107 2.30 -16.70 -3.18
C ASP A 107 3.03 -18.00 -2.78
N LEU A 108 3.59 -18.05 -1.59
CA LEU A 108 4.17 -19.25 -0.99
C LEU A 108 3.26 -19.75 0.14
N GLY A 109 3.24 -21.07 0.34
CA GLY A 109 2.45 -21.69 1.39
C GLY A 109 2.70 -23.19 1.49
N ARG A 110 1.96 -23.85 2.39
CA ARG A 110 2.04 -25.30 2.61
C ARG A 110 0.69 -25.88 2.98
N TYR A 111 0.48 -27.16 2.69
CA TYR A 111 -0.65 -27.90 3.25
C TYR A 111 -0.44 -28.16 4.74
N LEU A 112 -1.49 -27.99 5.53
CA LEU A 112 -1.57 -28.36 6.94
C LEU A 112 -2.17 -29.77 7.08
N ALA A 113 -2.02 -30.37 8.26
CA ALA A 113 -2.46 -31.73 8.53
C ALA A 113 -3.99 -31.91 8.52
N ASP A 114 -4.75 -30.83 8.66
CA ASP A 114 -6.20 -30.78 8.52
C ASP A 114 -6.68 -30.49 7.09
N GLY A 115 -5.75 -30.42 6.13
CA GLY A 115 -6.01 -30.14 4.72
C GLY A 115 -6.06 -28.65 4.36
N GLN A 116 -6.00 -27.72 5.32
CA GLN A 116 -5.95 -26.29 5.01
C GLN A 116 -4.63 -25.87 4.34
N VAL A 117 -4.61 -24.73 3.65
CA VAL A 117 -3.35 -24.10 3.20
C VAL A 117 -2.98 -22.93 4.11
N GLU A 118 -1.81 -23.03 4.73
CA GLU A 118 -1.13 -21.91 5.42
C GLU A 118 -0.47 -21.00 4.38
N PHE A 119 -0.72 -19.71 4.48
CA PHE A 119 0.00 -18.68 3.72
C PHE A 119 1.37 -18.40 4.37
N ALA A 120 2.44 -18.61 3.63
CA ALA A 120 3.82 -18.46 4.08
C ALA A 120 4.53 -17.20 3.51
N GLY A 121 3.81 -16.33 2.81
CA GLY A 121 4.34 -15.10 2.20
C GLY A 121 4.24 -15.10 0.67
N ARG A 122 5.09 -14.32 0.01
CA ARG A 122 5.21 -14.30 -1.45
C ARG A 122 6.59 -14.76 -1.91
N GLY A 123 6.63 -15.43 -3.06
CA GLY A 123 7.85 -15.83 -3.75
C GLY A 123 8.38 -14.73 -4.67
N ASP A 124 7.53 -13.77 -5.05
CA ASP A 124 7.92 -12.49 -5.63
C ASP A 124 7.89 -11.36 -4.58
N GLN A 125 8.56 -10.25 -4.88
CA GLN A 125 8.77 -9.13 -3.95
C GLN A 125 7.57 -8.16 -3.86
N GLN A 126 6.35 -8.64 -4.06
CA GLN A 126 5.16 -7.79 -3.96
C GLN A 126 4.83 -7.46 -2.52
N VAL A 127 4.55 -6.18 -2.26
CA VAL A 127 4.36 -5.63 -0.90
C VAL A 127 3.07 -4.82 -0.81
N ASN A 128 2.42 -4.85 0.36
CA ASN A 128 1.21 -4.06 0.63
C ASN A 128 1.58 -2.84 1.48
N VAL A 129 2.02 -1.77 0.83
CA VAL A 129 2.41 -0.53 1.50
C VAL A 129 1.21 0.41 1.55
N ARG A 130 0.75 0.75 2.76
CA ARG A 130 -0.32 1.74 2.99
C ARG A 130 -1.63 1.42 2.24
N GLY A 131 -1.95 0.14 2.07
CA GLY A 131 -3.13 -0.36 1.34
C GLY A 131 -2.94 -0.49 -0.18
N TYR A 132 -1.82 -0.02 -0.74
CA TYR A 132 -1.46 -0.23 -2.14
C TYR A 132 -0.65 -1.51 -2.30
N ARG A 133 -1.04 -2.34 -3.25
CA ARG A 133 -0.22 -3.46 -3.72
C ARG A 133 0.83 -2.91 -4.69
N ILE A 134 2.10 -3.07 -4.38
CA ILE A 134 3.20 -2.47 -5.11
C ILE A 134 4.20 -3.55 -5.56
N GLU A 135 4.55 -3.51 -6.84
CA GLU A 135 5.61 -4.29 -7.46
C GLU A 135 6.95 -3.59 -7.21
N LEU A 136 7.80 -4.09 -6.30
CA LEU A 136 9.10 -3.44 -6.06
C LEU A 136 9.99 -3.45 -7.31
N ALA A 137 9.86 -4.48 -8.16
CA ALA A 137 10.54 -4.59 -9.45
C ALA A 137 10.18 -3.46 -10.46
N GLU A 138 9.01 -2.83 -10.35
CA GLU A 138 8.66 -1.66 -11.19
C GLU A 138 9.50 -0.43 -10.80
N ILE A 139 9.73 -0.27 -9.50
CA ILE A 139 10.54 0.81 -8.92
C ILE A 139 12.03 0.56 -9.22
N GLU A 140 12.48 -0.69 -9.12
CA GLU A 140 13.82 -1.11 -9.57
C GLU A 140 14.04 -0.83 -11.05
N ALA A 141 13.09 -1.18 -11.92
CA ALA A 141 13.17 -0.90 -13.35
C ALA A 141 13.20 0.62 -13.64
N ALA A 142 12.42 1.43 -12.91
CA ALA A 142 12.42 2.88 -13.05
C ALA A 142 13.77 3.51 -12.62
N LEU A 143 14.41 2.98 -11.57
CA LEU A 143 15.75 3.35 -11.12
C LEU A 143 16.84 2.92 -12.11
N MET A 144 16.79 1.68 -12.60
CA MET A 144 17.71 1.14 -13.62
C MET A 144 17.60 1.86 -14.97
N ALA A 145 16.46 2.49 -15.25
CA ALA A 145 16.25 3.33 -16.42
C ALA A 145 16.80 4.76 -16.28
N LEU A 146 17.62 5.05 -15.24
CA LEU A 146 18.34 6.32 -15.09
C LEU A 146 19.79 6.15 -15.56
N PRO A 147 20.32 7.07 -16.39
CA PRO A 147 21.63 6.89 -17.04
C PRO A 147 22.81 6.90 -16.06
N ASP A 148 22.63 7.51 -14.88
CA ASP A 148 23.66 7.61 -13.84
C ASP A 148 23.62 6.40 -12.86
N VAL A 149 22.72 5.42 -13.04
CA VAL A 149 22.54 4.23 -12.16
C VAL A 149 23.04 2.95 -12.87
N SER A 150 23.84 2.14 -12.17
CA SER A 150 24.40 0.87 -12.69
C SER A 150 23.77 -0.39 -12.09
N SER A 151 23.26 -0.29 -10.86
CA SER A 151 22.49 -1.34 -10.18
C SER A 151 21.51 -0.70 -9.21
N ALA A 152 20.32 -1.29 -9.06
CA ALA A 152 19.34 -0.88 -8.08
C ALA A 152 18.68 -2.10 -7.42
N VAL A 153 18.29 -1.94 -6.15
CA VAL A 153 17.47 -2.91 -5.39
C VAL A 153 16.46 -2.12 -4.56
N VAL A 154 15.21 -2.56 -4.50
CA VAL A 154 14.17 -1.90 -3.70
C VAL A 154 13.61 -2.88 -2.68
N VAL A 155 13.45 -2.43 -1.44
CA VAL A 155 12.86 -3.21 -0.36
C VAL A 155 11.72 -2.44 0.31
N ALA A 156 10.71 -3.16 0.80
CA ALA A 156 9.84 -2.63 1.84
C ALA A 156 10.39 -3.01 3.21
N THR A 157 10.44 -2.04 4.11
CA THR A 157 10.88 -2.23 5.49
C THR A 157 9.83 -1.67 6.44
N GLN A 158 9.70 -2.28 7.60
CA GLN A 158 8.84 -1.85 8.69
C GLN A 158 9.71 -1.54 9.89
N LYS A 159 9.62 -0.33 10.45
CA LYS A 159 10.14 -0.08 11.81
C LYS A 159 9.12 -0.60 12.81
N GLU A 160 9.59 -1.02 13.98
CA GLU A 160 8.82 -1.78 14.99
C GLU A 160 7.47 -1.13 15.39
N THR A 161 7.33 0.19 15.25
CA THR A 161 6.10 0.95 15.54
C THR A 161 5.52 1.72 14.35
N ALA A 162 6.11 1.61 13.15
CA ALA A 162 5.74 2.43 11.99
C ALA A 162 5.11 1.61 10.85
N ALA A 163 4.40 2.30 9.95
CA ALA A 163 3.94 1.73 8.70
C ALA A 163 5.11 1.25 7.82
N GLN A 164 4.84 0.27 6.95
CA GLN A 164 5.81 -0.11 5.91
C GLN A 164 6.19 1.09 5.04
N GLN A 165 7.47 1.18 4.69
CA GLN A 165 8.05 2.19 3.82
C GLN A 165 8.94 1.54 2.76
N ILE A 166 9.00 2.16 1.58
CA ILE A 166 9.83 1.72 0.46
C ILE A 166 11.20 2.40 0.55
N VAL A 167 12.27 1.62 0.40
CA VAL A 167 13.66 2.10 0.36
C VAL A 167 14.32 1.58 -0.90
N GLY A 168 14.90 2.48 -1.69
CA GLY A 168 15.70 2.13 -2.87
C GLY A 168 17.19 2.24 -2.58
N TYR A 169 17.95 1.19 -2.90
CA TYR A 169 19.41 1.19 -2.91
C TYR A 169 19.89 1.33 -4.36
N CYS A 170 20.91 2.15 -4.59
CA CYS A 170 21.42 2.47 -5.93
C CYS A 170 22.94 2.46 -5.96
N VAL A 171 23.53 1.96 -7.05
CA VAL A 171 24.97 2.05 -7.33
C VAL A 171 25.18 2.98 -8.52
N ALA A 172 26.22 3.82 -8.45
CA ALA A 172 26.52 4.81 -9.48
C ALA A 172 27.08 4.19 -10.76
N CYS A 173 26.77 4.79 -11.91
CA CYS A 173 27.39 4.49 -13.19
C CYS A 173 28.61 5.40 -13.41
N GLY A 174 29.81 4.86 -13.17
CA GLY A 174 31.08 5.58 -13.35
C GLY A 174 31.41 6.56 -12.21
N ALA A 175 32.23 7.56 -12.52
CA ALA A 175 32.83 8.46 -11.52
C ALA A 175 31.91 9.61 -11.05
N ARG A 176 30.68 9.71 -11.56
CA ARG A 176 29.73 10.76 -11.14
C ARG A 176 29.00 10.32 -9.89
N ALA A 177 29.07 11.11 -8.83
CA ALA A 177 28.29 10.87 -7.62
C ALA A 177 26.78 10.90 -7.93
N LEU A 178 26.06 9.88 -7.46
CA LEU A 178 24.60 9.87 -7.45
C LEU A 178 24.07 10.77 -6.33
N GLU A 179 23.20 11.72 -6.67
CA GLU A 179 22.52 12.58 -5.70
C GLU A 179 21.08 12.08 -5.49
N PRO A 180 20.70 11.63 -4.27
CA PRO A 180 19.36 11.10 -3.98
C PRO A 180 18.20 12.03 -4.36
N ARG A 181 18.38 13.36 -4.27
CA ARG A 181 17.38 14.35 -4.73
C ARG A 181 17.14 14.24 -6.22
N ARG A 182 18.20 14.31 -7.03
CA ARG A 182 18.15 14.25 -8.50
C ARG A 182 17.60 12.91 -9.01
N ILE A 183 17.87 11.80 -8.31
CA ILE A 183 17.20 10.52 -8.58
C ILE A 183 15.70 10.62 -8.35
N ARG A 184 15.28 11.16 -7.19
CA ARG A 184 13.86 11.31 -6.84
C ARG A 184 13.11 12.19 -7.84
N ASP A 185 13.69 13.32 -8.24
CA ASP A 185 13.10 14.22 -9.23
C ASP A 185 12.86 13.48 -10.57
N GLN A 186 13.84 12.69 -11.02
CA GLN A 186 13.72 11.87 -12.24
C GLN A 186 12.75 10.67 -12.12
N LEU A 187 12.45 10.23 -10.89
CA LEU A 187 11.41 9.23 -10.63
C LEU A 187 10.01 9.84 -10.55
N ALA A 188 9.88 11.11 -10.15
CA ALA A 188 8.58 11.77 -9.97
C ALA A 188 7.77 11.87 -11.27
N ASP A 189 8.46 12.01 -12.41
CA ASP A 189 7.86 11.99 -13.76
C ASP A 189 7.47 10.57 -14.23
N LYS A 190 7.93 9.51 -13.54
CA LYS A 190 7.81 8.10 -13.98
C LYS A 190 6.94 7.24 -13.07
N LEU A 191 6.90 7.52 -11.77
CA LEU A 191 6.25 6.68 -10.76
C LEU A 191 5.15 7.45 -10.02
N PRO A 192 3.98 6.83 -9.76
CA PRO A 192 2.98 7.35 -8.85
C PRO A 192 3.54 7.64 -7.45
N THR A 193 3.04 8.67 -6.77
CA THR A 193 3.52 9.09 -5.44
C THR A 193 3.52 7.97 -4.39
N HIS A 194 2.61 7.00 -4.47
CA HIS A 194 2.54 5.87 -3.54
C HIS A 194 3.65 4.82 -3.76
N MET A 195 4.27 4.78 -4.94
CA MET A 195 5.43 3.94 -5.28
C MET A 195 6.76 4.64 -5.02
N MET A 196 6.76 5.94 -4.67
CA MET A 196 7.98 6.70 -4.49
C MET A 196 8.79 6.21 -3.26
N PRO A 197 10.09 5.87 -3.40
CA PRO A 197 10.92 5.53 -2.25
C PRO A 197 11.02 6.66 -1.22
N ALA A 198 10.68 6.35 0.03
CA ALA A 198 10.79 7.26 1.16
C ALA A 198 12.26 7.65 1.40
N GLN A 199 13.16 6.69 1.21
CA GLN A 199 14.61 6.88 1.21
C GLN A 199 15.24 6.30 -0.06
N ILE A 200 16.29 6.96 -0.55
CA ILE A 200 17.16 6.48 -1.63
C ILE A 200 18.58 6.52 -1.09
N MET A 201 19.23 5.36 -1.03
CA MET A 201 20.56 5.17 -0.45
C MET A 201 21.56 4.78 -1.54
N VAL A 202 22.64 5.55 -1.68
CA VAL A 202 23.70 5.24 -2.64
C VAL A 202 24.73 4.33 -1.97
N LEU A 203 25.00 3.18 -2.57
CA LEU A 203 25.97 2.19 -2.12
C LEU A 203 27.16 2.11 -3.10
N PRO A 204 28.36 1.72 -2.63
CA PRO A 204 29.48 1.43 -3.53
C PRO A 204 29.22 0.19 -4.39
N GLU A 205 28.52 -0.80 -3.84
CA GLU A 205 28.06 -2.03 -4.51
C GLU A 205 26.80 -2.57 -3.82
N ILE A 206 26.03 -3.42 -4.50
CA ILE A 206 24.93 -4.17 -3.87
C ILE A 206 25.54 -5.42 -3.21
N PRO A 207 25.28 -5.68 -1.91
CA PRO A 207 25.81 -6.86 -1.23
C PRO A 207 25.24 -8.14 -1.84
N LEU A 208 26.11 -9.11 -2.12
CA LEU A 208 25.75 -10.42 -2.66
C LEU A 208 26.14 -11.52 -1.68
N THR A 209 25.27 -12.52 -1.56
CA THR A 209 25.55 -13.81 -0.95
C THR A 209 26.67 -14.54 -1.71
N PRO A 210 27.34 -15.56 -1.10
CA PRO A 210 28.34 -16.38 -1.79
C PRO A 210 27.88 -17.06 -3.09
N ASN A 211 26.56 -17.17 -3.28
CA ASN A 211 25.92 -17.75 -4.47
C ASN A 211 25.55 -16.68 -5.54
N GLY A 212 26.01 -15.44 -5.40
CA GLY A 212 25.76 -14.35 -6.36
C GLY A 212 24.33 -13.78 -6.34
N LYS A 213 23.48 -14.17 -5.39
CA LYS A 213 22.17 -13.55 -5.15
C LYS A 213 22.30 -12.37 -4.20
N ILE A 214 21.45 -11.34 -4.31
CA ILE A 214 21.39 -10.20 -3.38
C ILE A 214 21.26 -10.69 -1.92
N ASP A 215 22.10 -10.16 -1.04
CA ASP A 215 22.00 -10.39 0.41
C ASP A 215 21.20 -9.25 1.07
N TYR A 216 19.90 -9.47 1.21
CA TYR A 216 18.97 -8.52 1.83
C TYR A 216 19.25 -8.28 3.32
N ALA A 217 19.94 -9.20 4.02
CA ALA A 217 20.29 -9.03 5.42
C ALA A 217 21.54 -8.15 5.61
N ALA A 218 22.40 -8.08 4.59
CA ALA A 218 23.57 -7.20 4.55
C ALA A 218 23.27 -5.79 4.03
N LEU A 219 22.04 -5.49 3.57
CA LEU A 219 21.65 -4.14 3.16
C LEU A 219 21.66 -3.18 4.36
N PRO A 220 22.30 -1.99 4.27
CA PRO A 220 22.32 -1.02 5.36
C PRO A 220 20.91 -0.57 5.76
N ALA A 221 20.62 -0.57 7.06
CA ALA A 221 19.34 -0.12 7.57
C ALA A 221 19.10 1.38 7.24
N PRO A 222 17.87 1.77 6.83
CA PRO A 222 17.55 3.15 6.51
C PRO A 222 17.68 4.06 7.72
N ASN A 223 18.64 4.98 7.66
CA ASN A 223 18.95 5.87 8.76
C ASN A 223 17.90 6.98 8.86
N ALA A 224 17.35 7.22 10.06
CA ALA A 224 16.43 8.33 10.30
C ALA A 224 17.10 9.69 10.05
N ALA A 225 18.41 9.81 10.38
CA ALA A 225 19.18 11.04 10.23
C ALA A 225 19.70 11.31 8.80
N ALA A 226 19.52 10.36 7.87
CA ALA A 226 19.89 10.53 6.45
C ALA A 226 18.74 11.07 5.58
N VAL A 227 17.61 11.44 6.19
CA VAL A 227 16.55 12.21 5.53
C VAL A 227 17.03 13.64 5.34
N ASP A 228 17.75 13.90 4.25
CA ASP A 228 18.06 15.24 3.72
C ASP A 228 18.73 16.27 4.66
N SER A 229 19.57 15.80 5.59
CA SER A 229 20.38 16.63 6.49
C SER A 229 21.36 17.62 5.81
N GLU A 230 21.54 17.53 4.48
CA GLU A 230 22.35 18.42 3.63
C GLU A 230 21.88 19.90 3.56
N ARG A 231 20.68 20.23 4.07
CA ARG A 231 20.30 21.63 4.36
C ARG A 231 19.05 21.72 5.25
N HIS A 232 19.20 21.50 6.56
CA HIS A 232 18.14 21.85 7.52
C HIS A 232 17.95 23.38 7.56
N ARG A 233 17.06 23.89 6.71
CA ARG A 233 16.63 25.30 6.73
C ARG A 233 15.53 25.45 7.78
N PRO A 234 15.73 26.21 8.88
CA PRO A 234 14.71 26.37 9.90
C PRO A 234 13.53 27.21 9.39
N PRO A 235 12.32 27.02 9.94
CA PRO A 235 11.18 27.91 9.74
C PRO A 235 11.48 29.39 10.02
N ARG A 236 11.09 30.29 9.10
CA ARG A 236 11.52 31.71 9.12
C ARG A 236 10.44 32.68 9.59
N ASP A 237 9.17 32.33 9.37
CA ASP A 237 8.02 33.15 9.73
C ASP A 237 6.95 32.36 10.50
N ALA A 238 5.95 33.05 11.03
CA ALA A 238 4.95 32.47 11.92
C ALA A 238 4.18 31.29 11.28
N VAL A 239 3.86 31.36 9.98
CA VAL A 239 3.15 30.27 9.28
C VAL A 239 4.07 29.06 9.13
N GLU A 240 5.34 29.25 8.75
CA GLU A 240 6.32 28.17 8.67
C GLU A 240 6.56 27.54 10.06
N GLN A 241 6.66 28.34 11.12
CA GLN A 241 6.91 27.86 12.48
C GLN A 241 5.73 27.06 13.04
N GLN A 242 4.51 27.59 12.88
CA GLN A 242 3.30 26.94 13.36
C GLN A 242 3.01 25.64 12.59
N LEU A 243 3.22 25.63 11.26
CA LEU A 243 3.12 24.40 10.46
C LEU A 243 4.17 23.36 10.85
N ALA A 244 5.41 23.78 11.16
CA ALA A 244 6.45 22.87 11.65
C ALA A 244 6.07 22.24 12.99
N GLN A 245 5.47 23.02 13.90
CA GLN A 245 4.99 22.52 15.18
C GLN A 245 3.88 21.47 15.04
N MET A 246 2.92 21.67 14.11
CA MET A 246 1.92 20.65 13.78
C MET A 246 2.58 19.35 13.29
N TRP A 247 3.58 19.45 12.41
CA TRP A 247 4.29 18.29 11.86
C TRP A 247 5.11 17.56 12.93
N GLN A 248 5.82 18.29 13.79
CA GLN A 248 6.57 17.71 14.92
C GLN A 248 5.64 16.89 15.84
N GLN A 249 4.46 17.43 16.14
CA GLN A 249 3.44 16.76 16.97
C GLN A 249 2.85 15.53 16.30
N LEU A 250 2.39 15.65 15.04
CA LEU A 250 1.71 14.56 14.32
C LEU A 250 2.65 13.42 13.93
N LEU A 251 3.90 13.73 13.60
CA LEU A 251 4.87 12.75 13.08
C LEU A 251 5.83 12.22 14.16
N SER A 252 5.84 12.83 15.36
CA SER A 252 6.78 12.50 16.44
C SER A 252 8.26 12.65 16.03
N VAL A 253 8.58 13.70 15.29
CA VAL A 253 9.93 14.02 14.79
C VAL A 253 10.33 15.44 15.19
N ASP A 254 11.59 15.65 15.54
CA ASP A 254 12.14 16.96 15.90
C ASP A 254 13.64 17.00 15.56
N PRO A 255 14.17 18.02 14.84
CA PRO A 255 13.49 19.18 14.27
C PRO A 255 12.94 18.96 12.85
N VAL A 256 11.91 19.73 12.47
CA VAL A 256 11.37 19.79 11.10
C VAL A 256 11.85 21.07 10.40
N GLY A 257 12.46 20.93 9.23
CA GLY A 257 12.94 22.01 8.37
C GLY A 257 12.02 22.31 7.19
N LEU A 258 12.28 23.43 6.52
CA LEU A 258 11.50 23.91 5.36
C LEU A 258 11.48 22.94 4.17
N ASP A 259 12.57 22.21 3.95
CA ASP A 259 12.73 21.28 2.83
C ASP A 259 12.29 19.84 3.18
N ASP A 260 11.83 19.62 4.42
CA ASP A 260 11.34 18.32 4.84
C ASP A 260 9.98 18.01 4.22
N ASN A 261 9.78 16.73 3.91
CA ASN A 261 8.63 16.24 3.19
C ASN A 261 7.75 15.37 4.10
N PHE A 262 6.46 15.69 4.16
CA PHE A 262 5.51 15.08 5.10
C PHE A 262 5.54 13.55 5.07
N PHE A 263 5.47 12.97 3.85
CA PHE A 263 5.39 11.53 3.67
C PHE A 263 6.70 10.79 3.95
N ARG A 264 7.84 11.50 3.81
CA ARG A 264 9.19 10.99 4.11
C ARG A 264 9.51 10.99 5.60
N LEU A 265 8.93 11.94 6.35
CA LEU A 265 8.96 11.97 7.81
C LEU A 265 8.00 10.93 8.46
N GLY A 266 7.33 10.08 7.66
CA GLY A 266 6.42 9.04 8.14
C GLY A 266 4.94 9.34 7.90
N GLY A 267 4.61 10.54 7.42
CA GLY A 267 3.25 10.96 7.12
C GLY A 267 2.52 10.04 6.13
N HIS A 268 1.21 9.89 6.33
CA HIS A 268 0.29 9.12 5.50
C HIS A 268 -1.11 9.77 5.53
N SER A 269 -2.04 9.26 4.72
CA SER A 269 -3.34 9.92 4.47
C SER A 269 -4.15 10.26 5.73
N ILE A 270 -4.13 9.41 6.76
CA ILE A 270 -4.80 9.68 8.05
C ILE A 270 -4.16 10.88 8.76
N LEU A 271 -2.83 10.90 8.90
CA LEU A 271 -2.10 12.02 9.49
C LEU A 271 -2.27 13.30 8.66
N ALA A 272 -2.42 13.18 7.34
CA ALA A 272 -2.74 14.30 6.46
C ALA A 272 -4.16 14.86 6.67
N VAL A 273 -5.16 14.00 6.94
CA VAL A 273 -6.52 14.45 7.33
C VAL A 273 -6.47 15.21 8.66
N GLN A 274 -5.73 14.69 9.65
CA GLN A 274 -5.54 15.34 10.95
C GLN A 274 -4.82 16.70 10.80
N LEU A 275 -3.73 16.75 10.03
CA LEU A 275 -3.02 17.99 9.70
C LEU A 275 -3.95 19.04 9.09
N PHE A 276 -4.77 18.66 8.09
CA PHE A 276 -5.66 19.61 7.42
C PHE A 276 -6.81 20.08 8.31
N SER A 277 -7.33 19.22 9.20
CA SER A 277 -8.29 19.60 10.24
C SER A 277 -7.69 20.63 11.22
N GLN A 278 -6.44 20.42 11.64
CA GLN A 278 -5.72 21.35 12.50
C GLN A 278 -5.39 22.68 11.79
N MET A 279 -4.91 22.64 10.55
CA MET A 279 -4.66 23.82 9.71
C MET A 279 -5.92 24.67 9.49
N ARG A 280 -7.09 24.05 9.29
CA ARG A 280 -8.36 24.79 9.18
C ARG A 280 -8.69 25.54 10.47
N LYS A 281 -8.47 24.92 11.63
CA LYS A 281 -8.72 25.53 12.96
C LYS A 281 -7.74 26.67 13.26
N GLU A 282 -6.46 26.49 12.92
CA GLU A 282 -5.38 27.40 13.33
C GLU A 282 -5.11 28.55 12.34
N PHE A 283 -5.24 28.32 11.03
CA PHE A 283 -5.01 29.35 10.01
C PHE A 283 -6.30 29.89 9.37
N GLY A 284 -7.46 29.28 9.63
CA GLY A 284 -8.73 29.68 9.00
C GLY A 284 -8.79 29.44 7.48
N VAL A 285 -7.94 28.55 6.96
CA VAL A 285 -7.87 28.19 5.54
C VAL A 285 -8.62 26.89 5.27
N ASP A 286 -9.40 26.85 4.19
CA ASP A 286 -10.03 25.60 3.72
C ASP A 286 -9.27 25.07 2.51
N LEU A 287 -8.36 24.13 2.76
CA LEU A 287 -7.46 23.57 1.77
C LEU A 287 -7.83 22.13 1.41
N ASN A 288 -7.71 21.78 0.14
CA ASN A 288 -7.89 20.40 -0.32
C ASN A 288 -6.66 19.56 0.06
N ILE A 289 -6.86 18.43 0.74
CA ILE A 289 -5.79 17.48 1.14
C ILE A 289 -4.90 17.01 -0.03
N GLY A 290 -5.42 17.01 -1.27
CA GLY A 290 -4.65 16.76 -2.48
C GLY A 290 -3.48 17.74 -2.71
N LEU A 291 -3.55 18.93 -2.12
CA LEU A 291 -2.44 19.91 -2.14
C LEU A 291 -1.20 19.36 -1.44
N LEU A 292 -1.34 18.53 -0.39
CA LEU A 292 -0.19 17.93 0.29
C LEU A 292 0.58 16.95 -0.62
N PHE A 293 -0.12 16.28 -1.54
CA PHE A 293 0.53 15.39 -2.52
C PHE A 293 1.23 16.16 -3.64
N ARG A 294 0.76 17.37 -3.96
CA ARG A 294 1.33 18.27 -4.96
C ARG A 294 2.45 19.16 -4.41
N TYR A 295 2.36 19.52 -3.13
CA TYR A 295 3.25 20.42 -2.41
C TYR A 295 3.66 19.75 -1.09
N PRO A 296 4.46 18.68 -1.15
CA PRO A 296 4.68 17.78 -0.02
C PRO A 296 5.75 18.28 0.96
N THR A 297 6.49 19.36 0.63
CA THR A 297 7.42 19.99 1.58
C THR A 297 6.77 21.08 2.41
N LEU A 298 7.35 21.34 3.59
CA LEU A 298 6.84 22.36 4.50
C LEU A 298 6.87 23.77 3.87
N ALA A 299 7.92 24.10 3.10
CA ALA A 299 8.03 25.38 2.41
C ALA A 299 6.94 25.59 1.35
N GLU A 300 6.66 24.57 0.53
CA GLU A 300 5.65 24.65 -0.52
C GLU A 300 4.24 24.77 0.08
N LEU A 301 3.93 23.94 1.10
CA LEU A 301 2.63 24.02 1.77
C LEU A 301 2.46 25.35 2.51
N ALA A 302 3.49 25.87 3.17
CA ALA A 302 3.47 27.18 3.80
C ALA A 302 3.27 28.32 2.78
N ALA A 303 3.80 28.21 1.57
CA ALA A 303 3.53 29.19 0.50
C ALA A 303 2.05 29.16 0.08
N VAL A 304 1.47 27.97 -0.11
CA VAL A 304 0.04 27.80 -0.44
C VAL A 304 -0.87 28.36 0.65
N ILE A 305 -0.54 28.17 1.94
CA ILE A 305 -1.29 28.78 3.05
C ILE A 305 -1.26 30.31 2.96
N LYS A 306 -0.10 30.91 2.68
CA LYS A 306 0.08 32.38 2.58
C LYS A 306 -0.64 33.00 1.38
N GLU A 307 -0.75 32.27 0.27
CA GLU A 307 -1.48 32.71 -0.93
C GLU A 307 -2.99 32.49 -0.84
N THR A 308 -3.46 31.64 0.08
CA THR A 308 -4.88 31.34 0.26
C THR A 308 -5.55 32.45 1.09
N PRO A 309 -6.61 33.12 0.58
CA PRO A 309 -7.37 34.06 1.39
C PRO A 309 -7.96 33.35 2.61
N VAL A 310 -7.74 33.91 3.80
CA VAL A 310 -8.40 33.44 5.03
C VAL A 310 -9.91 33.41 4.79
N ALA A 311 -10.54 32.26 5.02
CA ALA A 311 -11.97 32.13 4.82
C ALA A 311 -12.68 33.09 5.78
N SER A 312 -13.45 34.04 5.24
CA SER A 312 -14.14 35.07 6.02
C SER A 312 -14.95 34.42 7.15
N ALA A 313 -14.53 34.65 8.39
CA ALA A 313 -15.17 34.09 9.57
C ALA A 313 -16.59 34.62 9.74
N ALA A 314 -17.56 33.87 9.23
CA ALA A 314 -18.92 33.87 9.72
C ALA A 314 -19.15 32.51 10.40
N PRO A 315 -19.56 32.47 11.69
CA PRO A 315 -19.90 31.22 12.33
C PRO A 315 -21.23 30.73 11.74
N VAL A 316 -21.15 29.92 10.68
CA VAL A 316 -22.26 29.07 10.30
C VAL A 316 -22.31 27.94 11.33
N VAL A 317 -22.98 28.23 12.44
CA VAL A 317 -23.58 27.21 13.30
C VAL A 317 -24.69 26.59 12.45
N ASN A 318 -24.32 25.59 11.65
CA ASN A 318 -25.29 24.64 11.11
C ASN A 318 -25.56 23.64 12.24
N ASP A 319 -26.82 23.47 12.62
CA ASP A 319 -27.29 22.42 13.56
C ASP A 319 -27.21 20.99 12.97
N ALA A 320 -26.18 20.75 12.16
CA ALA A 320 -25.88 19.51 11.45
C ALA A 320 -24.36 19.45 11.22
N GLU A 321 -23.59 19.25 12.29
CA GLU A 321 -22.11 19.19 12.27
C GLU A 321 -21.56 18.13 11.31
N ASN A 322 -22.39 17.17 10.91
CA ASN A 322 -22.05 16.13 9.94
C ASN A 322 -22.55 16.36 8.51
N LEU A 323 -23.27 17.43 8.18
CA LEU A 323 -23.84 17.64 6.84
C LEU A 323 -22.89 18.43 5.94
N VAL A 324 -22.18 17.72 5.06
CA VAL A 324 -21.23 18.27 4.09
C VAL A 324 -21.93 18.56 2.75
N CYS A 325 -21.71 19.75 2.19
CA CYS A 325 -22.16 20.09 0.84
C CYS A 325 -21.13 19.59 -0.20
N ILE A 326 -21.50 18.59 -0.99
CA ILE A 326 -20.64 18.01 -2.03
C ILE A 326 -20.74 18.84 -3.33
N GLN A 327 -21.95 19.26 -3.70
CA GLN A 327 -22.25 20.08 -4.87
C GLN A 327 -23.49 20.94 -4.61
N ARG A 328 -23.48 22.21 -5.05
CA ARG A 328 -24.69 23.05 -5.13
C ARG A 328 -25.21 23.01 -6.55
N GLY A 329 -26.45 22.55 -6.73
CA GLY A 329 -27.14 22.55 -8.01
C GLY A 329 -28.14 23.69 -8.14
N HIS A 330 -29.01 23.62 -9.14
CA HIS A 330 -30.05 24.62 -9.36
C HIS A 330 -31.21 24.44 -8.38
N ALA A 331 -31.72 25.57 -7.85
CA ALA A 331 -32.71 25.61 -6.76
C ALA A 331 -34.10 25.01 -7.08
N GLN A 332 -34.35 24.55 -8.31
CA GLN A 332 -35.58 23.87 -8.71
C GLN A 332 -35.46 22.33 -8.73
N GLN A 333 -34.25 21.77 -8.60
CA GLN A 333 -34.03 20.32 -8.49
C GLN A 333 -34.06 19.91 -7.01
N PRO A 334 -34.61 18.73 -6.65
CA PRO A 334 -34.56 18.23 -5.28
C PRO A 334 -33.11 17.94 -4.85
N ALA A 335 -32.81 18.11 -3.57
CA ALA A 335 -31.50 17.80 -3.01
C ALA A 335 -31.33 16.29 -2.84
N PHE A 336 -30.18 15.77 -3.29
CA PHE A 336 -29.75 14.40 -3.06
C PHE A 336 -28.93 14.33 -1.76
N PHE A 337 -29.28 13.40 -0.87
CA PHE A 337 -28.61 13.21 0.42
C PHE A 337 -27.94 11.83 0.47
N CYS A 338 -26.62 11.83 0.65
CA CYS A 338 -25.79 10.64 0.85
C CYS A 338 -25.55 10.38 2.34
N VAL A 339 -25.24 9.14 2.70
CA VAL A 339 -24.69 8.78 4.02
C VAL A 339 -23.33 8.14 3.81
N HIS A 340 -22.40 8.39 4.74
CA HIS A 340 -21.04 7.88 4.68
C HIS A 340 -20.96 6.35 4.57
N GLY A 341 -19.88 5.87 3.95
CA GLY A 341 -19.51 4.45 4.01
C GLY A 341 -18.86 4.07 5.34
N ALA A 342 -18.30 2.85 5.41
CA ALA A 342 -17.61 2.35 6.61
C ALA A 342 -16.43 3.23 7.07
N GLY A 343 -15.85 4.05 6.18
CA GLY A 343 -14.78 5.01 6.50
C GLY A 343 -15.23 6.34 7.10
N GLY A 344 -16.52 6.53 7.40
CA GLY A 344 -17.04 7.71 8.10
C GLY A 344 -17.18 9.00 7.27
N HIS A 345 -16.69 9.04 6.04
CA HIS A 345 -16.74 10.22 5.16
C HIS A 345 -17.57 9.98 3.88
N VAL A 346 -18.00 11.07 3.23
CA VAL A 346 -18.81 11.03 1.98
C VAL A 346 -18.02 11.37 0.71
N MET A 347 -16.72 11.60 0.82
CA MET A 347 -15.88 12.16 -0.26
C MET A 347 -15.78 11.29 -1.54
N PHE A 348 -16.03 9.97 -1.46
CA PHE A 348 -16.12 9.11 -2.64
C PHE A 348 -17.27 9.52 -3.60
N MET A 349 -18.28 10.22 -3.10
CA MET A 349 -19.38 10.76 -3.90
C MET A 349 -18.97 11.97 -4.77
N GLN A 350 -17.72 12.45 -4.71
CA GLN A 350 -17.25 13.48 -5.65
C GLN A 350 -17.25 13.02 -7.11
N GLU A 351 -17.08 11.72 -7.36
CA GLU A 351 -17.15 11.14 -8.71
C GLU A 351 -18.58 11.20 -9.29
N TRP A 352 -19.59 11.26 -8.43
CA TRP A 352 -21.01 11.27 -8.83
C TRP A 352 -21.46 12.61 -9.41
N LYS A 353 -20.68 13.69 -9.22
CA LYS A 353 -20.93 15.02 -9.79
C LYS A 353 -21.12 14.99 -11.30
N ALA A 354 -20.38 14.13 -12.00
CA ALA A 354 -20.48 13.95 -13.45
C ALA A 354 -21.83 13.40 -13.92
N TYR A 355 -22.57 12.71 -13.05
CA TYR A 355 -23.86 12.08 -13.36
C TYR A 355 -25.07 12.90 -12.89
N PHE A 356 -24.86 13.85 -11.98
CA PHE A 356 -25.91 14.65 -11.33
C PHE A 356 -25.60 16.16 -11.40
N ALA A 357 -25.12 16.65 -12.54
CA ALA A 357 -24.56 18.01 -12.70
C ALA A 357 -25.46 19.16 -12.19
N ASP A 358 -26.79 19.05 -12.37
CA ASP A 358 -27.75 20.10 -11.99
C ASP A 358 -28.27 19.99 -10.55
N TRP A 359 -27.95 18.90 -9.83
CA TRP A 359 -28.53 18.59 -8.53
C TRP A 359 -27.69 19.14 -7.38
N SER A 360 -28.36 19.50 -6.27
CA SER A 360 -27.66 19.78 -5.02
C SER A 360 -27.37 18.46 -4.32
N ILE A 361 -26.09 18.15 -4.10
CA ILE A 361 -25.62 16.91 -3.46
C ILE A 361 -25.07 17.27 -2.08
N TRP A 362 -25.63 16.64 -1.06
CA TRP A 362 -25.23 16.76 0.34
C TRP A 362 -24.91 15.37 0.89
N GLY A 363 -24.06 15.27 1.90
CA GLY A 363 -23.73 14.00 2.52
C GLY A 363 -23.55 14.11 4.02
N PHE A 364 -24.07 13.12 4.75
CA PHE A 364 -23.87 12.96 6.18
C PHE A 364 -22.60 12.17 6.46
N GLU A 365 -21.64 12.79 7.13
CA GLU A 365 -20.44 12.13 7.67
C GLU A 365 -20.70 11.54 9.07
N SER A 366 -19.77 10.72 9.56
CA SER A 366 -19.79 10.23 10.93
C SER A 366 -19.34 11.36 11.85
N LEU A 367 -20.07 11.62 12.93
CA LEU A 367 -19.61 12.52 14.01
C LEU A 367 -18.39 11.94 14.75
N HIS A 368 -18.11 10.65 14.57
CA HIS A 368 -16.99 9.93 15.15
C HIS A 368 -16.15 9.33 14.01
N VAL A 369 -15.26 10.14 13.43
CA VAL A 369 -14.11 9.67 12.63
C VAL A 369 -12.84 9.63 13.50
N ASP A 370 -12.86 10.34 14.63
CA ASP A 370 -12.10 9.95 15.83
C ASP A 370 -12.79 8.72 16.46
N GLY A 371 -12.00 7.75 16.92
CA GLY A 371 -12.45 6.38 17.24
C GLY A 371 -13.17 6.20 18.57
#